data_AF-A0A2X1RM79-F1
#
_entry.id   AF-A0A2X1RM79-F1
#
_cell.length_a   1.000
_cell.length_b   1.000
_cell.length_c   1.000
_cell.angle_alpha   90.00
_cell.angle_beta   90.00
_cell.angle_gamma   90.00
#
_symmetry.space_group_name_H-M   'P 1'
#
loop_
_entity.id
_entity.type
_entity.pdbx_description
1 polymer ?
#
loop_
_entity_poly.entity_id
_entity_poly.type
_entity_poly.pdbx_seq_one_letter_code
_entity_poly.pdbx_strand_id
1 'polypeptide(L)' 'MKDYAQLNQAWDEWVDHVSPPSRATVEAKLADPRWKVEIVIIATC' A
#
# COMPACT_ATOMS: atom_id res chain seq x y z
N MET A 1 4.08 10.69 -5.75
CA MET A 1 5.30 10.33 -4.96
C MET A 1 5.45 10.99 -3.59
N LYS A 2 4.83 12.15 -3.29
CA LYS A 2 5.03 12.89 -2.02
C LYS A 2 4.73 12.09 -0.75
N ASP A 3 3.70 11.24 -0.79
CA ASP A 3 3.24 10.45 0.37
C ASP A 3 3.87 9.05 0.43
N TYR A 4 4.81 8.72 -0.47
CA TYR A 4 5.40 7.38 -0.58
C TYR A 4 6.10 6.92 0.70
N ALA A 5 6.86 7.82 1.35
CA ALA A 5 7.55 7.51 2.59
C ALA A 5 6.58 7.21 3.74
N GLN A 6 5.48 7.96 3.84
CA GLN A 6 4.45 7.76 4.87
C GLN A 6 3.69 6.46 4.65
N LEU A 7 3.38 6.12 3.40
CA LEU A 7 2.78 4.82 3.07
C LEU A 7 3.70 3.66 3.46
N ASN A 8 5.00 3.76 3.17
CA ASN A 8 5.94 2.69 3.51
C ASN A 8 6.15 2.56 5.01
N GLN A 9 6.21 3.65 5.76
CA GLN A 9 6.27 3.57 7.22
C GLN A 9 5.06 2.78 7.78
N ALA A 10 3.84 3.15 7.37
CA ALA A 10 2.64 2.44 7.83
C ALA A 10 2.60 0.99 7.35
N TRP A 11 3.10 0.70 6.14
CA TRP A 11 3.20 -0.66 5.60
C TRP A 11 4.18 -1.51 6.39
N ASP A 12 5.37 -0.98 6.67
CA ASP A 12 6.44 -1.69 7.38
C ASP A 12 6.07 -1.99 8.83
N GLU A 13 5.30 -1.11 9.47
CA GLU A 13 4.75 -1.33 10.82
C GLU A 13 3.66 -2.42 10.85
N TRP A 14 2.95 -2.64 9.74
CA TRP A 14 1.79 -3.55 9.68
C TRP A 14 2.12 -4.93 9.09
N VAL A 15 3.05 -5.00 8.13
CA VAL A 15 3.31 -6.22 7.37
C VAL A 15 3.95 -7.31 8.22
N ASP A 16 3.60 -8.58 7.96
CA ASP A 16 4.34 -9.71 8.53
C ASP A 16 5.77 -9.75 7.97
N HIS A 17 6.76 -9.74 8.86
CA HIS A 17 8.17 -9.80 8.51
C HIS A 17 8.65 -11.22 8.13
N VAL A 18 7.90 -12.27 8.49
CA VAL A 18 8.26 -13.66 8.17
C VAL A 18 7.71 -14.06 6.80
N SER A 19 6.46 -13.69 6.50
CA SER A 19 5.82 -13.98 5.21
C SER A 19 5.13 -12.74 4.60
N PRO A 20 5.90 -11.74 4.13
CA PRO A 20 5.33 -10.55 3.52
C PRO A 20 4.69 -10.87 2.16
N PRO A 21 3.55 -10.26 1.80
CA PRO A 21 2.96 -10.44 0.49
C PRO A 21 3.81 -9.75 -0.59
N SER A 22 3.80 -10.28 -1.81
CA SER A 22 4.31 -9.56 -2.97
C SER A 22 3.49 -8.29 -3.19
N ARG A 23 4.14 -7.13 -3.30
CA ARG A 23 3.49 -5.83 -3.49
C ARG A 23 4.13 -5.05 -4.63
N ALA A 24 3.29 -4.39 -5.44
CA ALA A 24 3.68 -3.35 -6.37
C ALA A 24 3.07 -2.01 -5.93
N THR A 25 3.85 -0.92 -5.96
CA THR A 25 3.38 0.43 -5.62
C THR A 25 3.60 1.34 -6.81
N VAL A 26 2.54 2.02 -7.24
CA VAL A 26 2.56 2.95 -8.37
C VAL A 26 1.81 4.23 -8.01
N GLU A 27 2.07 5.31 -8.74
CA GLU A 27 1.28 6.54 -8.64
C GLU A 27 0.16 6.52 -9.69
N ALA A 28 -1.08 6.72 -9.24
CA ALA A 28 -2.26 6.69 -10.09
C ALA A 28 -3.31 7.73 -9.62
N LYS A 29 -4.23 8.12 -10.51
CA LYS A 29 -5.40 8.93 -10.14
C LYS A 29 -6.47 8.01 -9.57
N LEU A 30 -7.02 8.36 -8.41
CA LEU A 30 -8.06 7.61 -7.71
C LEU A 30 -9.46 8.21 -8.00
N ALA A 31 -10.51 7.47 -7.63
CA ALA A 31 -11.90 7.88 -7.88
C ALA A 31 -12.32 9.12 -7.07
N ASP A 32 -11.98 9.18 -5.77
CA ASP A 32 -12.13 10.40 -4.96
C ASP A 32 -10.77 11.13 -4.88
N PRO A 33 -10.69 12.40 -5.31
CA PRO A 33 -9.46 13.19 -5.24
C PRO A 33 -8.88 13.37 -3.82
N ARG A 34 -9.67 13.10 -2.77
CA ARG A 34 -9.23 13.20 -1.38
C ARG A 34 -8.53 11.95 -0.88
N TRP A 35 -8.66 10.82 -1.58
CA TRP A 35 -7.99 9.58 -1.20
C TRP A 35 -6.51 9.67 -1.52
N LYS A 36 -5.69 9.28 -0.53
CA LYS A 36 -4.22 9.32 -0.66
C LYS A 36 -3.61 7.99 -1.10
N VAL A 37 -4.35 6.89 -0.93
CA VAL A 37 -3.91 5.53 -1.26
C VAL A 37 -5.13 4.65 -1.51
N GLU A 38 -4.97 3.67 -2.40
CA GLU A 38 -5.90 2.57 -2.60
C GLU A 38 -5.08 1.26 -2.63
N ILE A 39 -5.57 0.21 -1.98
CA ILE A 39 -4.87 -1.07 -1.85
C ILE A 39 -5.83 -2.19 -2.26
N VAL A 40 -5.43 -2.97 -3.28
CA VAL A 40 -6.14 -4.18 -3.72
C VAL A 40 -5.37 -5.39 -3.22
N ILE A 41 -6.07 -6.34 -2.59
CA ILE A 41 -5.47 -7.52 -1.95
C ILE A 41 -6.04 -8.79 -2.57
N ILE A 42 -5.15 -9.76 -2.83
CA ILE A 42 -5.50 -11.16 -3.09
C ILE A 42 -4.89 -11.99 -1.95
N ALA A 43 -5.68 -12.91 -1.39
CA ALA A 43 -5.27 -13.78 -0.30
C ALA A 43 -5.75 -15.22 -0.52
N THR A 44 -5.09 -16.19 0.12
CA THR A 44 -5.51 -17.59 0.18
C THR A 44 -6.49 -17.81 1.33
N CYS A 45 -7.48 -18.68 1.14
CA CYS A 45 -8.47 -19.04 2.17
C CYS A 45 -7.91 -20.02 3.21
#